data_AF-A0AA45Z6X8-F1
#
_entry.id   AF-A0AA45Z6X8-F1
#
_cell.length_a   1.000
_cell.length_b   1.000
_cell.length_c   1.000
_cell.angle_alpha   90.00
_cell.angle_beta   90.00
_cell.angle_gamma   90.00
#
_symmetry.space_group_name_H-M   'P 1'
#
loop_
_entity.id
_entity.type
_entity.pdbx_description
1 polymer ?
#
loop_
_entity_poly.entity_id
_entity_poly.type
_entity_poly.pdbx_seq_one_letter_code
_entity_poly.pdbx_strand_id
1 'polypeptide(L)'
;MKQANLLLATLLSLGFGDALAATPAPKVEPAAPAEAVPSGAPTWCDGVTEKLSSTPDSLELASGYFNGMTLGEMRDLVLYSCESPGDEGRRAWVQAVRQSLSNQHGLTLADNERLMKLAAKTYGQGGRYQAPSMNDNPVCQKLAPITTGPENLRLIRSLERIGVGCGDWNTQENRSVLGSQHRREEPAVWVVDYEGGFDSELAKAVFVKSQMTNFRALGESTRKDLRYYRNWVNASGVTLDDAAFRRQLAAMDLPEEAEMRAVLTFRGAMAEFAERQRFIEDAAKKDKAVAAMFFKGPEAARAQWAREAAANKAVFESVLALEAKRTDTPGGMTGCASQLFPAFQGWARDHAKANPSTSVQEMTMGGYLGSSLAYGLTLCGLNDKEAPVMERVFEYYLSRTLVQRGPISASVQGMVNGANESRGTSGLTDLASPAVQLPSLGMSVHTEDSPMDPTRLPSGVVAKVTPKGNQVLITFKKETRKEPVYECFDTKEIWYVTPGGNVRYRRACKKVSDQTVTGAPAPLTVPRFAAGGIKPGNLMRFWKYTNGESAGSGWPVEVFADGSRKRRVNLLGAQL
;
A
#
# COMPACT_ATOMS: atom_id res chain seq x y z
N MET A 1 32.56 73.96 -20.49
CA MET A 1 31.37 73.80 -19.63
C MET A 1 30.10 73.43 -20.42
N LYS A 2 30.17 72.46 -21.37
CA LYS A 2 29.01 71.96 -22.14
C LYS A 2 29.08 70.48 -22.56
N GLN A 3 30.02 69.69 -22.01
CA GLN A 3 30.17 68.26 -22.33
C GLN A 3 29.97 67.32 -21.12
N ALA A 4 29.83 67.85 -19.90
CA ALA A 4 29.63 67.02 -18.70
C ALA A 4 28.15 66.67 -18.43
N ASN A 5 27.19 67.39 -19.03
CA ASN A 5 25.76 67.16 -18.79
C ASN A 5 25.11 66.18 -19.79
N LEU A 6 25.83 65.72 -20.81
CA LEU A 6 25.31 64.72 -21.75
C LEU A 6 25.63 63.28 -21.35
N LEU A 7 26.63 63.04 -20.49
CA LEU A 7 26.97 61.69 -20.01
C LEU A 7 26.15 61.24 -18.81
N LEU A 8 25.64 62.17 -18.01
CA LEU A 8 24.80 61.83 -16.85
C LEU A 8 23.35 61.50 -17.24
N ALA A 9 22.87 62.01 -18.38
CA ALA A 9 21.53 61.69 -18.89
C ALA A 9 21.47 60.30 -19.56
N THR A 10 22.57 59.80 -20.12
CA THR A 10 22.63 58.49 -20.78
C THR A 10 22.91 57.33 -19.80
N LEU A 11 23.48 57.62 -18.63
CA LEU A 11 23.70 56.64 -17.56
C LEU A 11 22.49 56.47 -16.61
N LEU A 12 21.49 57.36 -16.70
CA LEU A 12 20.22 57.24 -15.97
C LEU A 12 19.09 56.63 -16.81
N SER A 13 19.33 56.34 -18.10
CA SER A 13 18.39 55.65 -19.00
C SER A 13 18.69 54.16 -19.19
N LEU A 14 19.81 53.66 -18.66
CA LEU A 14 20.06 52.23 -18.53
C LEU A 14 19.43 51.79 -17.22
N GLY A 15 18.16 51.39 -17.32
CA GLY A 15 17.43 50.85 -16.18
C GLY A 15 18.19 49.68 -15.55
N PHE A 16 17.99 49.48 -14.26
CA PHE A 16 18.47 48.36 -13.44
C PHE A 16 17.94 46.97 -13.91
N GLY A 17 17.63 46.79 -15.20
CA GLY A 17 17.12 45.56 -15.81
C GLY A 17 18.16 44.65 -16.45
N ASP A 18 19.44 45.06 -16.49
CA ASP A 18 20.48 44.38 -17.28
C ASP A 18 21.32 43.34 -16.51
N ALA A 19 21.17 43.20 -15.18
CA ALA A 19 22.00 42.29 -14.40
C ALA A 19 21.74 40.80 -14.72
N LEU A 20 20.47 40.40 -14.95
CA LEU A 20 20.13 39.03 -15.38
C LEU A 20 20.42 38.76 -16.86
N ALA A 21 20.47 39.81 -17.69
CA ALA A 21 20.81 39.69 -19.11
C ALA A 21 22.31 39.35 -19.33
N ALA A 22 23.16 39.65 -18.34
CA ALA A 22 24.60 39.36 -18.39
C ALA A 22 24.95 37.91 -18.03
N THR A 23 24.10 37.20 -17.27
CA THR A 23 24.32 35.80 -16.89
C THR A 23 23.63 34.86 -17.88
N PRO A 24 24.35 33.94 -18.54
CA PRO A 24 23.74 33.01 -19.48
C PRO A 24 22.75 32.10 -18.75
N ALA A 25 21.57 31.90 -19.36
CA ALA A 25 20.55 31.03 -18.81
C ALA A 25 21.08 29.59 -18.63
N PRO A 26 20.74 28.90 -17.53
CA PRO A 26 21.15 27.53 -17.31
C PRO A 26 20.51 26.62 -18.36
N LYS A 27 21.28 25.68 -18.88
CA LYS A 27 20.75 24.66 -19.80
C LYS A 27 20.00 23.59 -18.98
N VAL A 28 18.69 23.49 -19.21
CA VAL A 28 17.84 22.47 -18.59
C VAL A 28 17.35 21.52 -19.68
N GLU A 29 17.83 20.28 -19.65
CA GLU A 29 17.40 19.24 -20.60
C GLU A 29 16.01 18.71 -20.22
N PRO A 30 15.15 18.38 -21.20
CA PRO A 30 13.87 17.75 -20.91
C PRO A 30 14.06 16.35 -20.31
N ALA A 31 13.26 16.03 -19.30
CA ALA A 31 13.23 14.73 -18.66
C ALA A 31 11.84 14.11 -18.80
N ALA A 32 11.72 12.97 -19.49
CA ALA A 32 10.42 12.33 -19.65
C ALA A 32 9.80 12.01 -18.26
N PRO A 33 8.48 12.13 -18.09
CA PRO A 33 7.46 12.30 -19.13
C PRO A 33 7.20 13.75 -19.55
N ALA A 34 8.03 14.72 -19.15
CA ALA A 34 7.90 16.10 -19.58
C ALA A 34 8.25 16.27 -21.07
N GLU A 35 7.53 17.16 -21.74
CA GLU A 35 7.86 17.59 -23.11
C GLU A 35 8.86 18.74 -23.10
N ALA A 36 9.59 18.90 -24.21
CA ALA A 36 10.58 19.97 -24.37
C ALA A 36 9.90 21.32 -24.59
N VAL A 37 10.15 22.28 -23.70
CA VAL A 37 9.61 23.64 -23.75
C VAL A 37 10.42 24.49 -24.75
N PRO A 38 9.79 25.08 -25.78
CA PRO A 38 10.47 25.92 -26.75
C PRO A 38 10.82 27.31 -26.18
N SER A 39 11.88 27.94 -26.70
CA SER A 39 12.28 29.33 -26.41
C SER A 39 11.47 30.38 -27.22
N GLY A 40 10.15 30.15 -27.33
CA GLY A 40 9.23 31.01 -28.07
C GLY A 40 8.87 32.30 -27.32
N ALA A 41 8.28 33.24 -28.05
CA ALA A 41 7.64 34.41 -27.43
C ALA A 41 6.46 33.95 -26.54
N PRO A 42 6.24 34.61 -25.39
CA PRO A 42 5.16 34.24 -24.46
C PRO A 42 3.78 34.48 -25.08
N THR A 43 2.86 33.51 -24.97
CA THR A 43 1.47 33.65 -25.48
C THR A 43 0.45 34.01 -24.40
N TRP A 44 0.93 34.40 -23.22
CA TRP A 44 0.14 34.67 -22.02
C TRP A 44 0.24 36.12 -21.53
N CYS A 45 0.84 37.02 -22.31
CA CYS A 45 1.03 38.42 -21.91
C CYS A 45 -0.20 39.31 -22.15
N ASP A 46 -1.21 38.80 -22.86
CA ASP A 46 -2.47 39.51 -23.06
C ASP A 46 -3.17 39.76 -21.72
N GLY A 47 -3.37 41.04 -21.38
CA GLY A 47 -4.02 41.46 -20.13
C GLY A 47 -3.09 41.63 -18.92
N VAL A 48 -1.78 41.40 -19.05
CA VAL A 48 -0.79 41.66 -17.98
C VAL A 48 -0.39 43.14 -18.01
N THR A 49 -0.83 43.92 -17.01
CA THR A 49 -0.67 45.39 -17.01
C THR A 49 0.29 45.97 -15.97
N GLU A 50 0.59 45.27 -14.87
CA GLU A 50 1.60 45.74 -13.92
C GLU A 50 3.01 45.42 -14.46
N LYS A 51 3.99 46.12 -13.91
CA LYS A 51 5.40 45.90 -14.21
C LYS A 51 6.08 45.37 -12.96
N LEU A 52 7.18 44.64 -13.15
CA LEU A 52 8.08 44.33 -12.05
C LEU A 52 8.49 45.63 -11.36
N SER A 53 8.31 45.71 -10.04
CA SER A 53 8.80 46.85 -9.24
C SER A 53 10.33 46.92 -9.27
N SER A 54 10.97 45.78 -9.51
CA SER A 54 12.40 45.59 -9.75
C SER A 54 12.58 44.28 -10.50
N THR A 55 13.51 44.23 -11.46
CA THR A 55 13.92 42.97 -12.08
C THR A 55 14.46 42.04 -10.98
N PRO A 56 14.02 40.77 -10.89
CA PRO A 56 14.59 39.82 -9.94
C PRO A 56 16.11 39.75 -10.14
N ASP A 57 16.89 39.68 -9.06
CA ASP A 57 18.36 39.49 -9.17
C ASP A 57 18.71 38.05 -9.63
N SER A 58 17.78 37.11 -9.45
CA SER A 58 17.84 35.74 -9.96
C SER A 58 16.43 35.18 -10.20
N LEU A 59 16.29 34.35 -11.24
CA LEU A 59 15.17 33.41 -11.35
C LEU A 59 15.68 32.05 -10.88
N GLU A 60 15.13 31.56 -9.78
CA GLU A 60 15.47 30.22 -9.30
C GLU A 60 14.79 29.16 -10.18
N LEU A 61 15.51 28.07 -10.46
CA LEU A 61 14.92 26.91 -11.10
C LEU A 61 13.88 26.27 -10.17
N ALA A 62 12.81 25.70 -10.74
CA ALA A 62 11.77 25.02 -9.96
C ALA A 62 12.33 23.94 -9.01
N SER A 63 13.45 23.32 -9.38
CA SER A 63 14.20 22.37 -8.55
C SER A 63 14.74 22.94 -7.23
N GLY A 64 14.91 24.26 -7.13
CA GLY A 64 15.33 24.95 -5.90
C GLY A 64 14.24 25.05 -4.84
N TYR A 65 12.96 24.94 -5.24
CA TYR A 65 11.83 25.08 -4.34
C TYR A 65 11.47 23.75 -3.67
N PHE A 66 11.51 23.73 -2.33
CA PHE A 66 11.26 22.55 -1.51
C PHE A 66 9.86 21.95 -1.72
N ASN A 67 8.84 22.80 -1.90
CA ASN A 67 7.43 22.41 -2.12
C ASN A 67 6.95 22.62 -3.57
N GLY A 68 7.88 22.84 -4.50
CA GLY A 68 7.58 23.33 -5.84
C GLY A 68 7.25 24.82 -5.87
N MET A 69 7.13 25.38 -7.07
CA MET A 69 6.79 26.79 -7.25
C MET A 69 5.32 27.04 -6.88
N THR A 70 5.09 28.01 -6.02
CA THR A 70 3.80 28.60 -5.71
C THR A 70 3.27 29.41 -6.89
N LEU A 71 1.96 29.69 -6.92
CA LEU A 71 1.37 30.62 -7.90
C LEU A 71 1.97 32.03 -7.79
N GLY A 72 2.46 32.42 -6.61
CA GLY A 72 3.19 33.68 -6.40
C GLY A 72 4.55 33.69 -7.10
N GLU A 73 5.32 32.61 -7.02
CA GLU A 73 6.60 32.50 -7.75
C GLU A 73 6.38 32.37 -9.27
N MET A 74 5.27 31.75 -9.69
CA MET A 74 4.87 31.75 -11.11
C MET A 74 4.45 33.13 -11.62
N ARG A 75 3.93 34.01 -10.75
CA ARG A 75 3.62 35.41 -11.10
C ARG A 75 4.88 36.16 -11.52
N ASP A 76 5.96 36.03 -10.76
CA ASP A 76 7.21 36.74 -11.06
C ASP A 76 7.79 36.27 -12.41
N LEU A 77 7.66 34.98 -12.72
CA LEU A 77 8.03 34.42 -14.02
C LEU A 77 7.17 34.99 -15.17
N VAL A 78 5.84 35.09 -14.99
CA VAL A 78 4.94 35.71 -15.97
C VAL A 78 5.33 37.17 -16.20
N LEU A 79 5.49 37.94 -15.12
CA LEU A 79 5.88 39.34 -15.16
C LEU A 79 7.20 39.55 -15.91
N TYR A 80 8.21 38.76 -15.56
CA TYR A 80 9.52 38.81 -16.20
C TYR A 80 9.45 38.50 -17.71
N SER A 81 8.63 37.51 -18.09
CA SER A 81 8.42 37.15 -19.49
C SER A 81 7.69 38.25 -20.30
N CYS A 82 6.79 39.00 -19.67
CA CYS A 82 5.93 39.98 -20.34
C CYS A 82 6.49 41.40 -20.37
N GLU A 83 7.47 41.71 -19.52
CA GLU A 83 8.11 43.03 -19.54
C GLU A 83 8.89 43.29 -20.86
N SER A 84 9.58 42.27 -21.38
CA SER A 84 10.30 42.34 -22.67
C SER A 84 10.17 41.02 -23.46
N PRO A 85 9.01 40.76 -24.09
CA PRO A 85 8.70 39.48 -24.75
C PRO A 85 9.65 39.07 -25.89
N GLY A 86 10.31 40.06 -26.51
CA GLY A 86 11.24 39.85 -27.64
C GLY A 86 12.68 39.55 -27.23
N ASP A 87 13.07 39.80 -25.98
CA ASP A 87 14.47 39.66 -25.54
C ASP A 87 14.90 38.18 -25.50
N GLU A 88 16.03 37.86 -26.14
CA GLU A 88 16.51 36.47 -26.27
C GLU A 88 17.04 35.90 -24.96
N GLY A 89 17.75 36.69 -24.16
CA GLY A 89 18.30 36.26 -22.88
C GLY A 89 17.21 35.95 -21.86
N ARG A 90 16.19 36.81 -21.79
CA ARG A 90 14.99 36.60 -20.97
C ARG A 90 14.20 35.39 -21.43
N ARG A 91 13.99 35.23 -22.75
CA ARG A 91 13.31 34.04 -23.30
C ARG A 91 14.04 32.74 -22.94
N ALA A 92 15.38 32.75 -22.98
CA ALA A 92 16.18 31.60 -22.56
C ALA A 92 16.02 31.29 -21.06
N TRP A 93 16.03 32.31 -20.20
CA TRP A 93 15.77 32.13 -18.76
C TRP A 93 14.36 31.62 -18.46
N VAL A 94 13.34 32.20 -19.10
CA VAL A 94 11.94 31.75 -18.97
C VAL A 94 11.80 30.30 -19.44
N GLN A 95 12.42 29.94 -20.55
CA GLN A 95 12.43 28.57 -21.05
C GLN A 95 13.09 27.61 -20.05
N ALA A 96 14.23 27.98 -19.45
CA ALA A 96 14.92 27.14 -18.48
C ALA A 96 14.09 26.88 -17.22
N VAL A 97 13.45 27.92 -16.67
CA VAL A 97 12.56 27.80 -15.50
C VAL A 97 11.33 26.96 -15.85
N ARG A 98 10.69 27.23 -17.00
CA ARG A 98 9.53 26.45 -17.47
C ARG A 98 9.91 24.98 -17.70
N GLN A 99 11.08 24.69 -18.27
CA GLN A 99 11.54 23.32 -18.46
C GLN A 99 11.81 22.63 -17.13
N SER A 100 12.41 23.33 -16.16
CA SER A 100 12.61 22.79 -14.81
C SER A 100 11.28 22.44 -14.14
N LEU A 101 10.28 23.31 -14.26
CA LEU A 101 8.92 23.09 -13.76
C LEU A 101 8.24 21.91 -14.47
N SER A 102 8.35 21.85 -15.80
CA SER A 102 7.85 20.73 -16.61
C SER A 102 8.50 19.43 -16.20
N ASN A 103 9.82 19.38 -15.96
CA ASN A 103 10.51 18.17 -15.52
C ASN A 103 10.06 17.72 -14.13
N GLN A 104 9.88 18.66 -13.20
CA GLN A 104 9.39 18.36 -11.85
C GLN A 104 7.98 17.76 -11.87
N HIS A 105 7.08 18.32 -12.69
CA HIS A 105 5.69 17.91 -12.74
C HIS A 105 5.36 17.04 -13.93
N GLY A 106 6.33 16.61 -14.73
CA GLY A 106 6.09 15.84 -15.95
C GLY A 106 5.14 16.51 -16.93
N LEU A 107 5.15 17.83 -17.10
CA LEU A 107 4.12 18.55 -17.87
C LEU A 107 4.23 18.31 -19.37
N THR A 108 3.08 18.20 -20.04
CA THR A 108 3.00 18.40 -21.49
C THR A 108 3.18 19.88 -21.82
N LEU A 109 3.45 20.20 -23.09
CA LEU A 109 3.48 21.58 -23.57
C LEU A 109 2.16 22.30 -23.30
N ALA A 110 1.03 21.62 -23.53
CA ALA A 110 -0.29 22.17 -23.30
C ALA A 110 -0.54 22.47 -21.80
N ASP A 111 -0.13 21.59 -20.90
CA ASP A 111 -0.26 21.82 -19.45
C ASP A 111 0.61 22.98 -18.99
N ASN A 112 1.85 23.05 -19.48
CA ASN A 112 2.77 24.13 -19.13
C ASN A 112 2.22 25.48 -19.62
N GLU A 113 1.74 25.54 -20.86
CA GLU A 113 1.16 26.75 -21.44
C GLU A 113 -0.10 27.19 -20.69
N ARG A 114 -0.98 26.23 -20.34
CA ARG A 114 -2.17 26.48 -19.53
C ARG A 114 -1.80 27.04 -18.15
N LEU A 115 -0.79 26.47 -17.50
CA LEU A 115 -0.32 26.92 -16.20
C LEU A 115 0.17 28.38 -16.25
N MET A 116 0.95 28.74 -17.28
CA MET A 116 1.41 30.12 -17.48
C MET A 116 0.25 31.10 -17.70
N LYS A 117 -0.74 30.72 -18.52
CA LYS A 117 -1.95 31.52 -18.75
C LYS A 117 -2.79 31.70 -17.50
N LEU A 118 -2.94 30.64 -16.71
CA LEU A 118 -3.64 30.69 -15.44
C LEU A 118 -2.93 31.64 -14.46
N ALA A 119 -1.61 31.51 -14.31
CA ALA A 119 -0.81 32.40 -13.47
C ALA A 119 -0.96 33.88 -13.90
N ALA A 120 -0.95 34.14 -15.22
CA ALA A 120 -1.17 35.47 -15.79
C ALA A 120 -2.58 36.03 -15.52
N LYS A 121 -3.61 35.18 -15.48
CA LYS A 121 -4.99 35.59 -15.19
C LYS A 121 -5.22 35.91 -13.70
N THR A 122 -4.61 35.14 -12.80
CA THR A 122 -4.75 35.32 -11.33
C THR A 122 -4.09 36.60 -10.80
N TYR A 123 -3.28 37.23 -11.64
CA TYR A 123 -2.54 38.47 -11.43
C TYR A 123 -3.38 39.69 -11.00
N GLY A 124 -4.64 39.80 -11.44
CA GLY A 124 -5.51 40.95 -11.17
C GLY A 124 -6.25 40.93 -9.82
N GLN A 125 -6.09 39.90 -8.98
CA GLN A 125 -6.92 39.71 -7.78
C GLN A 125 -6.25 40.05 -6.44
N GLY A 126 -5.02 40.58 -6.43
CA GLY A 126 -4.39 41.18 -5.24
C GLY A 126 -4.13 40.25 -4.04
N GLY A 127 -4.46 38.97 -4.10
CA GLY A 127 -4.28 38.03 -3.00
C GLY A 127 -2.87 37.46 -2.97
N ARG A 128 -2.13 37.68 -1.88
CA ARG A 128 -1.16 36.66 -1.45
C ARG A 128 -1.95 35.35 -1.36
N TYR A 129 -1.55 34.34 -2.12
CA TYR A 129 -2.22 33.03 -2.12
C TYR A 129 -2.10 32.40 -0.72
N GLN A 130 -3.03 32.74 0.17
CA GLN A 130 -3.26 31.98 1.39
C GLN A 130 -4.09 30.78 0.95
N ALA A 131 -3.55 29.57 1.13
CA ALA A 131 -4.36 28.36 1.02
C ALA A 131 -5.57 28.55 1.95
N PRO A 132 -6.82 28.59 1.44
CA PRO A 132 -7.97 28.75 2.31
C PRO A 132 -8.01 27.61 3.32
N SER A 133 -8.47 27.86 4.54
CA SER A 133 -8.92 26.78 5.43
C SER A 133 -9.93 25.92 4.67
N MET A 134 -9.80 24.60 4.75
CA MET A 134 -10.60 23.64 3.97
C MET A 134 -12.11 23.80 4.09
N ASN A 135 -12.59 24.32 5.23
CA ASN A 135 -14.01 24.54 5.47
C ASN A 135 -14.59 25.68 4.61
N ASP A 136 -13.73 26.57 4.11
CA ASP A 136 -14.10 27.74 3.32
C ASP A 136 -13.63 27.66 1.86
N ASN A 137 -13.00 26.55 1.45
CA ASN A 137 -12.61 26.37 0.05
C ASN A 137 -13.82 25.87 -0.76
N PRO A 138 -14.43 26.70 -1.63
CA PRO A 138 -15.63 26.35 -2.38
C PRO A 138 -15.40 25.17 -3.34
N VAL A 139 -14.14 24.90 -3.74
CA VAL A 139 -13.77 23.71 -4.53
C VAL A 139 -14.06 22.44 -3.74
N CYS A 140 -13.71 22.41 -2.45
CA CYS A 140 -13.87 21.23 -1.60
C CYS A 140 -15.34 20.91 -1.32
N GLN A 141 -16.21 21.91 -1.39
CA GLN A 141 -17.66 21.75 -1.26
C GLN A 141 -18.31 21.21 -2.54
N LYS A 142 -17.72 21.45 -3.73
CA LYS A 142 -18.19 20.88 -5.01
C LYS A 142 -17.90 19.40 -5.17
N LEU A 143 -16.85 18.90 -4.50
CA LEU A 143 -16.49 17.49 -4.56
C LEU A 143 -17.49 16.61 -3.83
N ALA A 144 -17.62 15.36 -4.30
CA ALA A 144 -18.49 14.37 -3.70
C ALA A 144 -18.26 14.25 -2.17
N PRO A 145 -19.32 14.09 -1.36
CA PRO A 145 -19.19 13.98 0.09
C PRO A 145 -18.37 12.75 0.52
N ILE A 146 -17.39 12.94 1.39
CA ILE A 146 -16.56 11.85 1.96
C ILE A 146 -17.28 11.02 3.01
N THR A 147 -18.46 11.44 3.45
CA THR A 147 -19.26 10.77 4.49
C THR A 147 -20.20 9.70 3.95
N THR A 148 -20.31 9.56 2.62
CA THR A 148 -21.29 8.66 1.98
C THR A 148 -20.62 7.50 1.24
N GLY A 149 -21.25 6.33 1.28
CA GLY A 149 -20.80 5.12 0.58
C GLY A 149 -19.87 4.22 1.40
N PRO A 150 -19.43 3.10 0.81
CA PRO A 150 -18.53 2.15 1.45
C PRO A 150 -17.14 2.75 1.73
N GLU A 151 -16.38 2.15 2.64
CA GLU A 151 -15.06 2.66 3.09
C GLU A 151 -14.08 2.94 1.95
N ASN A 152 -14.02 2.07 0.93
CA ASN A 152 -13.16 2.26 -0.23
C ASN A 152 -13.50 3.55 -1.00
N LEU A 153 -14.79 3.82 -1.24
CA LEU A 153 -15.24 5.02 -1.94
C LEU A 153 -14.95 6.29 -1.11
N ARG A 154 -15.14 6.21 0.21
CA ARG A 154 -14.82 7.31 1.11
C ARG A 154 -13.31 7.62 1.12
N LEU A 155 -12.45 6.59 1.10
CA LEU A 155 -11.00 6.77 0.94
C LEU A 155 -10.67 7.42 -0.40
N ILE A 156 -11.21 6.91 -1.51
CA ILE A 156 -10.96 7.45 -2.85
C ILE A 156 -11.28 8.95 -2.89
N ARG A 157 -12.46 9.35 -2.39
CA ARG A 157 -12.88 10.76 -2.34
C ARG A 157 -11.97 11.62 -1.47
N SER A 158 -11.47 11.07 -0.36
CA SER A 158 -10.48 11.75 0.49
C SER A 158 -9.17 11.99 -0.26
N LEU A 159 -8.70 11.01 -1.03
CA LEU A 159 -7.48 11.14 -1.82
C LEU A 159 -7.69 12.11 -3.00
N GLU A 160 -8.84 12.10 -3.66
CA GLU A 160 -9.19 13.08 -4.70
C GLU A 160 -9.20 14.51 -4.14
N ARG A 161 -9.75 14.72 -2.94
CA ARG A 161 -9.70 16.00 -2.22
C ARG A 161 -8.26 16.46 -2.02
N ILE A 162 -7.38 15.61 -1.50
CA ILE A 162 -5.96 15.92 -1.36
C ILE A 162 -5.36 16.29 -2.73
N GLY A 163 -5.71 15.55 -3.78
CA GLY A 163 -5.18 15.77 -5.13
C GLY A 163 -5.53 17.12 -5.76
N VAL A 164 -6.67 17.70 -5.39
CA VAL A 164 -7.08 19.06 -5.83
C VAL A 164 -6.65 20.17 -4.86
N GLY A 165 -5.98 19.84 -3.74
CA GLY A 165 -5.52 20.80 -2.74
C GLY A 165 -6.49 21.06 -1.58
N CYS A 166 -7.44 20.16 -1.33
CA CYS A 166 -8.30 20.17 -0.13
C CYS A 166 -7.60 19.49 1.05
N GLY A 167 -6.49 20.10 1.49
CA GLY A 167 -5.67 19.62 2.61
C GLY A 167 -4.77 18.45 2.28
N ASP A 168 -4.38 17.76 3.34
CA ASP A 168 -3.52 16.57 3.32
C ASP A 168 -4.21 15.42 4.06
N TRP A 169 -3.47 14.35 4.35
CA TRP A 169 -4.01 13.23 5.11
C TRP A 169 -4.21 13.55 6.61
N ASN A 170 -3.39 14.44 7.18
CA ASN A 170 -3.47 14.84 8.61
C ASN A 170 -4.69 15.70 8.92
N THR A 171 -5.29 16.28 7.89
CA THR A 171 -6.57 16.94 7.92
C THR A 171 -7.63 16.05 8.59
N GLN A 172 -8.32 16.59 9.60
CA GLN A 172 -9.30 15.85 10.39
C GLN A 172 -10.40 15.23 9.53
N GLU A 173 -10.94 15.97 8.57
CA GLU A 173 -11.99 15.52 7.64
C GLU A 173 -11.51 14.31 6.83
N ASN A 174 -10.35 14.42 6.16
CA ASN A 174 -9.76 13.37 5.34
C ASN A 174 -9.40 12.12 6.18
N ARG A 175 -8.90 12.31 7.41
CA ARG A 175 -8.57 11.20 8.31
C ARG A 175 -9.82 10.50 8.87
N SER A 176 -10.92 11.22 9.04
CA SER A 176 -12.15 10.70 9.67
C SER A 176 -12.99 9.78 8.76
N VAL A 177 -12.60 9.64 7.49
CA VAL A 177 -13.36 8.86 6.49
C VAL A 177 -13.34 7.36 6.74
N LEU A 178 -12.41 6.89 7.56
CA LEU A 178 -12.24 5.48 7.91
C LEU A 178 -12.63 5.20 9.36
N GLY A 179 -13.07 3.98 9.62
CA GLY A 179 -13.38 3.54 10.98
C GLY A 179 -12.15 3.50 11.91
N SER A 180 -12.43 3.34 13.22
CA SER A 180 -11.44 3.22 14.31
C SER A 180 -10.25 2.33 13.97
N GLN A 181 -10.56 1.22 13.30
CA GLN A 181 -9.66 0.13 12.99
C GLN A 181 -8.54 0.48 12.02
N HIS A 182 -8.64 1.62 11.31
CA HIS A 182 -7.65 2.13 10.35
C HIS A 182 -6.96 3.44 10.79
N ARG A 183 -7.33 4.03 11.95
CA ARG A 183 -6.95 5.43 12.31
C ARG A 183 -5.45 5.74 12.45
N ARG A 184 -4.57 4.74 12.35
CA ARG A 184 -3.10 4.88 12.45
C ARG A 184 -2.37 4.59 11.13
N GLU A 185 -3.10 4.26 10.06
CA GLU A 185 -2.52 3.86 8.77
C GLU A 185 -2.71 4.98 7.75
N GLU A 186 -1.63 5.47 7.14
CA GLU A 186 -1.66 6.65 6.27
C GLU A 186 -0.98 6.40 4.92
N PRO A 187 -1.72 6.52 3.79
CA PRO A 187 -3.15 6.24 3.68
C PRO A 187 -3.45 4.76 4.00
N ALA A 188 -4.67 4.41 4.43
CA ALA A 188 -5.04 3.02 4.72
C ALA A 188 -5.32 2.23 3.43
N VAL A 189 -4.26 1.95 2.66
CA VAL A 189 -4.32 1.32 1.33
C VAL A 189 -5.03 -0.03 1.33
N TRP A 190 -5.12 -0.71 2.48
CA TRP A 190 -5.91 -1.92 2.68
C TRP A 190 -7.29 -1.86 2.02
N VAL A 191 -8.01 -0.75 2.19
CA VAL A 191 -9.40 -0.64 1.72
C VAL A 191 -9.53 -0.50 0.21
N VAL A 192 -8.43 -0.35 -0.53
CA VAL A 192 -8.42 -0.23 -2.00
C VAL A 192 -7.49 -1.24 -2.70
N ASP A 193 -6.66 -1.98 -1.96
CA ASP A 193 -5.74 -2.99 -2.52
C ASP A 193 -6.48 -4.29 -2.88
N TYR A 194 -7.35 -4.25 -3.87
CA TYR A 194 -7.98 -5.43 -4.48
C TYR A 194 -8.34 -5.14 -5.94
N GLU A 195 -8.81 -6.14 -6.68
CA GLU A 195 -9.13 -5.99 -8.10
C GLU A 195 -10.22 -4.93 -8.32
N GLY A 196 -9.89 -3.85 -9.04
CA GLY A 196 -10.79 -2.74 -9.28
C GLY A 196 -11.08 -1.85 -8.06
N GLY A 197 -10.40 -2.07 -6.93
CA GLY A 197 -10.67 -1.33 -5.69
C GLY A 197 -10.19 0.13 -5.68
N PHE A 198 -9.23 0.46 -6.54
CA PHE A 198 -8.62 1.78 -6.64
C PHE A 198 -9.09 2.51 -7.92
N ASP A 199 -10.38 2.84 -7.99
CA ASP A 199 -11.05 3.36 -9.20
C ASP A 199 -10.99 4.90 -9.33
N SER A 200 -9.79 5.47 -9.22
CA SER A 200 -9.56 6.89 -9.51
C SER A 200 -8.09 7.11 -9.83
N GLU A 201 -7.82 7.72 -10.98
CA GLU A 201 -6.45 8.06 -11.40
C GLU A 201 -5.84 9.16 -10.52
N LEU A 202 -6.62 10.15 -10.12
CA LEU A 202 -6.16 11.19 -9.19
C LEU A 202 -5.83 10.59 -7.81
N ALA A 203 -6.68 9.71 -7.29
CA ALA A 203 -6.44 9.05 -6.01
C ALA A 203 -5.21 8.11 -6.06
N LYS A 204 -5.02 7.37 -7.17
CA LYS A 204 -3.79 6.58 -7.40
C LYS A 204 -2.56 7.48 -7.41
N ALA A 205 -2.60 8.63 -8.08
CA ALA A 205 -1.48 9.55 -8.11
C ALA A 205 -1.11 10.09 -6.72
N VAL A 206 -2.10 10.42 -5.88
CA VAL A 206 -1.86 10.82 -4.49
C VAL A 206 -1.20 9.70 -3.70
N PHE A 207 -1.66 8.45 -3.86
CA PHE A 207 -0.99 7.29 -3.25
C PHE A 207 0.45 7.12 -3.75
N VAL A 208 0.68 7.18 -5.07
CA VAL A 208 2.04 7.07 -5.64
C VAL A 208 2.96 8.11 -5.01
N LYS A 209 2.54 9.38 -4.95
CA LYS A 209 3.32 10.45 -4.30
C LYS A 209 3.57 10.16 -2.81
N SER A 210 2.57 9.62 -2.10
CA SER A 210 2.73 9.29 -0.68
C SER A 210 3.75 8.18 -0.42
N GLN A 211 4.05 7.35 -1.43
CA GLN A 211 5.07 6.30 -1.34
C GLN A 211 6.48 6.80 -1.69
N MET A 212 6.62 7.95 -2.36
CA MET A 212 7.92 8.45 -2.79
C MET A 212 8.65 9.14 -1.65
N THR A 213 9.94 8.83 -1.48
CA THR A 213 10.80 9.57 -0.57
C THR A 213 10.99 11.00 -1.09
N ASN A 214 10.73 11.99 -0.22
CA ASN A 214 11.04 13.37 -0.55
C ASN A 214 12.55 13.62 -0.51
N PHE A 215 13.23 13.42 -1.64
CA PHE A 215 14.68 13.60 -1.74
C PHE A 215 15.15 15.06 -1.71
N ARG A 216 14.24 16.02 -1.84
CA ARG A 216 14.60 17.45 -1.76
C ARG A 216 15.08 17.82 -0.35
N ALA A 217 14.63 17.08 0.66
CA ALA A 217 15.10 17.18 2.04
C ALA A 217 16.42 16.45 2.31
N LEU A 218 16.95 15.71 1.33
CA LEU A 218 18.02 14.74 1.53
C LEU A 218 19.27 15.12 0.72
N GLY A 219 20.44 14.86 1.31
CA GLY A 219 21.74 15.11 0.69
C GLY A 219 22.04 14.18 -0.50
N GLU A 220 23.00 14.56 -1.34
CA GLU A 220 23.34 13.83 -2.57
C GLU A 220 23.76 12.37 -2.30
N SER A 221 24.48 12.13 -1.21
CA SER A 221 24.89 10.77 -0.79
C SER A 221 23.67 9.89 -0.50
N THR A 222 22.63 10.44 0.11
CA THR A 222 21.36 9.74 0.41
C THR A 222 20.61 9.39 -0.87
N ARG A 223 20.62 10.26 -1.88
CA ARG A 223 19.95 10.02 -3.17
C ARG A 223 20.60 8.91 -3.99
N LYS A 224 21.84 8.53 -3.67
CA LYS A 224 22.57 7.41 -4.31
C LYS A 224 22.33 6.07 -3.61
N ASP A 225 21.60 6.03 -2.50
CA ASP A 225 21.33 4.82 -1.74
C ASP A 225 19.96 4.22 -2.10
N LEU A 226 19.98 3.01 -2.66
CA LEU A 226 18.77 2.27 -3.09
C LEU A 226 17.78 2.03 -1.95
N ARG A 227 18.21 2.05 -0.68
CA ARG A 227 17.32 1.86 0.47
C ARG A 227 16.19 2.90 0.52
N TYR A 228 16.41 4.09 -0.02
CA TYR A 228 15.38 5.14 -0.08
C TYR A 228 14.42 5.01 -1.25
N TYR A 229 14.64 4.05 -2.14
CA TYR A 229 13.81 3.78 -3.30
C TYR A 229 12.90 2.57 -3.08
N ARG A 230 13.09 1.80 -2.00
CA ARG A 230 12.33 0.56 -1.72
C ARG A 230 10.80 0.73 -1.77
N ASN A 231 10.28 1.87 -1.31
CA ASN A 231 8.85 2.16 -1.34
C ASN A 231 8.28 2.35 -2.76
N TRP A 232 9.14 2.50 -3.76
CA TRP A 232 8.75 2.44 -5.17
C TRP A 232 8.03 1.13 -5.49
N VAL A 233 8.39 0.02 -4.82
CA VAL A 233 7.70 -1.28 -5.01
C VAL A 233 6.22 -1.18 -4.66
N ASN A 234 5.83 -0.46 -3.58
CA ASN A 234 4.42 -0.23 -3.26
C ASN A 234 3.72 0.56 -4.38
N ALA A 235 4.34 1.66 -4.83
CA ALA A 235 3.80 2.48 -5.91
C ALA A 235 3.68 1.72 -7.25
N SER A 236 4.61 0.81 -7.53
CA SER A 236 4.60 -0.02 -8.74
C SER A 236 3.40 -0.98 -8.80
N GLY A 237 2.71 -1.18 -7.68
CA GLY A 237 1.47 -1.94 -7.59
C GLY A 237 0.27 -1.28 -8.28
N VAL A 238 0.38 0.00 -8.65
CA VAL A 238 -0.64 0.71 -9.43
C VAL A 238 -0.05 1.26 -10.72
N THR A 239 -0.92 1.47 -11.71
CA THR A 239 -0.56 2.13 -12.98
C THR A 239 -1.35 3.42 -13.08
N LEU A 240 -0.67 4.49 -13.53
CA LEU A 240 -1.27 5.78 -13.82
C LEU A 240 -1.56 5.89 -15.32
N ASP A 241 -2.81 6.17 -15.68
CA ASP A 241 -3.27 6.35 -17.06
C ASP A 241 -3.67 7.82 -17.27
N ASP A 242 -2.84 8.56 -18.01
CA ASP A 242 -3.07 9.99 -18.30
C ASP A 242 -4.39 10.22 -19.05
N ALA A 243 -4.76 9.34 -19.99
CA ALA A 243 -5.99 9.50 -20.75
C ALA A 243 -7.22 9.25 -19.87
N ALA A 244 -7.17 8.23 -19.00
CA ALA A 244 -8.22 8.00 -18.01
C ALA A 244 -8.31 9.15 -17.00
N PHE A 245 -7.17 9.69 -16.57
CA PHE A 245 -7.13 10.86 -15.70
C PHE A 245 -7.78 12.08 -16.34
N ARG A 246 -7.49 12.39 -17.61
CA ARG A 246 -8.13 13.53 -18.31
C ARG A 246 -9.64 13.37 -18.43
N ARG A 247 -10.12 12.14 -18.68
CA ARG A 247 -11.57 11.85 -18.67
C ARG A 247 -12.17 12.03 -17.29
N GLN A 248 -11.51 11.54 -16.25
CA GLN A 248 -11.93 11.73 -14.86
C GLN A 248 -12.00 13.22 -14.52
N LEU A 249 -10.94 13.96 -14.81
CA LEU A 249 -10.80 15.38 -14.49
C LEU A 249 -11.89 16.23 -15.15
N ALA A 250 -12.19 15.97 -16.42
CA ALA A 250 -13.28 16.65 -17.12
C ALA A 250 -14.66 16.38 -16.49
N ALA A 251 -14.88 15.17 -15.96
CA ALA A 251 -16.12 14.80 -15.29
C ALA A 251 -16.28 15.42 -13.89
N MET A 252 -15.19 15.91 -13.27
CA MET A 252 -15.23 16.52 -11.94
C MET A 252 -15.72 17.98 -11.94
N ASP A 253 -15.82 18.64 -13.10
CA ASP A 253 -16.30 20.03 -13.27
C ASP A 253 -15.65 21.03 -12.28
N LEU A 254 -14.32 20.96 -12.18
CA LEU A 254 -13.55 21.75 -11.24
C LEU A 254 -13.32 23.18 -11.76
N PRO A 255 -13.25 24.19 -10.88
CA PRO A 255 -12.69 25.49 -11.24
C PRO A 255 -11.26 25.34 -11.77
N GLU A 256 -10.88 26.22 -12.70
CA GLU A 256 -9.63 26.15 -13.47
C GLU A 256 -8.37 25.96 -12.60
N GLU A 257 -8.29 26.63 -11.45
CA GLU A 257 -7.17 26.47 -10.50
C GLU A 257 -7.12 25.09 -9.85
N ALA A 258 -8.26 24.55 -9.43
CA ALA A 258 -8.35 23.24 -8.82
C ALA A 258 -8.09 22.13 -9.84
N GLU A 259 -8.56 22.32 -11.07
CA GLU A 259 -8.25 21.44 -12.18
C GLU A 259 -6.74 21.40 -12.44
N MET A 260 -6.08 22.56 -12.48
CA MET A 260 -4.62 22.63 -12.66
C MET A 260 -3.86 22.00 -11.49
N ARG A 261 -4.33 22.14 -10.25
CA ARG A 261 -3.77 21.43 -9.08
C ARG A 261 -3.85 19.91 -9.25
N ALA A 262 -4.97 19.39 -9.72
CA ALA A 262 -5.12 17.97 -10.01
C ALA A 262 -4.10 17.51 -11.07
N VAL A 263 -3.91 18.29 -12.14
CA VAL A 263 -2.89 18.02 -13.18
C VAL A 263 -1.49 18.01 -12.59
N LEU A 264 -1.11 19.02 -11.78
CA LEU A 264 0.20 19.09 -11.13
C LEU A 264 0.46 17.92 -10.18
N THR A 265 -0.58 17.47 -9.46
CA THR A 265 -0.53 16.28 -8.61
C THR A 265 -0.32 15.02 -9.45
N PHE A 266 -1.17 14.78 -10.45
CA PHE A 266 -1.16 13.58 -11.26
C PHE A 266 0.15 13.45 -12.06
N ARG A 267 0.48 14.47 -12.84
CA ARG A 267 1.69 14.46 -13.68
C ARG A 267 2.97 14.50 -12.84
N GLY A 268 2.94 15.16 -11.68
CA GLY A 268 4.03 15.12 -10.70
C GLY A 268 4.26 13.70 -10.16
N ALA A 269 3.19 12.95 -9.87
CA ALA A 269 3.31 11.55 -9.49
C ALA A 269 3.98 10.71 -10.60
N MET A 270 3.59 10.91 -11.86
CA MET A 270 4.22 10.24 -13.01
C MET A 270 5.71 10.59 -13.14
N ALA A 271 6.06 11.87 -12.99
CA ALA A 271 7.44 12.33 -13.11
C ALA A 271 8.33 11.79 -12.01
N GLU A 272 7.89 11.88 -10.74
CA GLU A 272 8.62 11.33 -9.61
C GLU A 272 8.77 9.80 -9.77
N PHE A 273 7.70 9.09 -10.12
CA PHE A 273 7.76 7.64 -10.35
C PHE A 273 8.79 7.26 -11.42
N ALA A 274 8.79 7.96 -12.57
CA ALA A 274 9.72 7.72 -13.67
C ALA A 274 11.16 8.07 -13.29
N GLU A 275 11.38 9.15 -12.54
CA GLU A 275 12.70 9.53 -12.03
C GLU A 275 13.29 8.43 -11.13
N ARG A 276 12.48 7.92 -10.19
CA ARG A 276 12.89 6.81 -9.30
C ARG A 276 13.15 5.54 -10.09
N GLN A 277 12.26 5.22 -11.04
CA GLN A 277 12.40 4.03 -11.87
C GLN A 277 13.72 4.03 -12.63
N ARG A 278 14.12 5.14 -13.27
CA ARG A 278 15.40 5.21 -14.01
C ARG A 278 16.61 4.91 -13.14
N PHE A 279 16.64 5.46 -11.92
CA PHE A 279 17.71 5.20 -10.97
C PHE A 279 17.80 3.70 -10.62
N ILE A 280 16.64 3.09 -10.34
CA ILE A 280 16.54 1.66 -10.04
C ILE A 280 16.92 0.82 -11.26
N GLU A 281 16.51 1.19 -12.47
CA GLU A 281 16.88 0.52 -13.72
C GLU A 281 18.39 0.55 -13.97
N ASP A 282 19.03 1.70 -13.74
CA ASP A 282 20.49 1.83 -13.89
C ASP A 282 21.26 0.99 -12.88
N ALA A 283 20.72 0.82 -11.66
CA ALA A 283 21.23 -0.13 -10.69
C ALA A 283 20.96 -1.59 -11.10
N ALA A 284 19.76 -1.90 -11.60
CA ALA A 284 19.35 -3.22 -12.04
C ALA A 284 20.15 -3.74 -13.24
N LYS A 285 20.64 -2.85 -14.11
CA LYS A 285 21.60 -3.19 -15.19
C LYS A 285 22.93 -3.72 -14.65
N LYS A 286 23.32 -3.29 -13.46
CA LYS A 286 24.60 -3.64 -12.81
C LYS A 286 24.47 -4.78 -11.82
N ASP A 287 23.29 -4.95 -11.22
CA ASP A 287 23.00 -5.98 -10.22
C ASP A 287 21.68 -6.71 -10.52
N LYS A 288 21.79 -8.01 -10.84
CA LYS A 288 20.64 -8.89 -11.09
C LYS A 288 19.74 -9.04 -9.85
N ALA A 289 20.28 -8.90 -8.65
CA ALA A 289 19.50 -8.94 -7.42
C ALA A 289 18.57 -7.73 -7.32
N VAL A 290 19.05 -6.53 -7.69
CA VAL A 290 18.21 -5.33 -7.78
C VAL A 290 17.10 -5.54 -8.81
N ALA A 291 17.41 -6.10 -9.99
CA ALA A 291 16.40 -6.42 -11.00
C ALA A 291 15.34 -7.41 -10.49
N ALA A 292 15.73 -8.41 -9.71
CA ALA A 292 14.83 -9.40 -9.11
C ALA A 292 13.91 -8.77 -8.07
N MET A 293 14.45 -7.93 -7.18
CA MET A 293 13.70 -7.30 -6.09
C MET A 293 12.73 -6.21 -6.58
N PHE A 294 13.14 -5.37 -7.52
CA PHE A 294 12.35 -4.20 -7.90
C PHE A 294 11.43 -4.44 -9.10
N PHE A 295 11.80 -5.30 -10.05
CA PHE A 295 11.03 -5.46 -11.29
C PHE A 295 10.46 -6.88 -11.42
N LYS A 296 11.34 -7.88 -11.61
CA LYS A 296 10.90 -9.23 -12.00
C LYS A 296 10.02 -9.91 -10.95
N GLY A 297 10.43 -9.84 -9.68
CA GLY A 297 9.69 -10.41 -8.56
C GLY A 297 8.31 -9.76 -8.42
N PRO A 298 8.21 -8.43 -8.27
CA PRO A 298 6.93 -7.71 -8.21
C PRO A 298 6.01 -7.97 -9.41
N GLU A 299 6.53 -7.96 -10.64
CA GLU A 299 5.74 -8.25 -11.85
C GLU A 299 5.18 -9.68 -11.85
N ALA A 300 6.03 -10.67 -11.56
CA ALA A 300 5.61 -12.07 -11.50
C ALA A 300 4.56 -12.29 -10.39
N ALA A 301 4.74 -11.64 -9.24
CA ALA A 301 3.83 -11.73 -8.12
C ALA A 301 2.45 -11.13 -8.46
N ARG A 302 2.41 -9.92 -9.03
CA ARG A 302 1.15 -9.31 -9.50
C ARG A 302 0.43 -10.19 -10.53
N ALA A 303 1.17 -10.74 -11.49
CA ALA A 303 0.59 -11.64 -12.49
C ALA A 303 0.05 -12.93 -11.87
N GLN A 304 0.74 -13.49 -10.87
CA GLN A 304 0.24 -14.66 -10.14
C GLN A 304 -0.99 -14.35 -9.30
N TRP A 305 -0.98 -13.22 -8.57
CA TRP A 305 -2.13 -12.76 -7.81
C TRP A 305 -3.36 -12.61 -8.70
N ALA A 306 -3.23 -11.94 -9.85
CA ALA A 306 -4.36 -11.74 -10.78
C ALA A 306 -4.94 -13.09 -11.27
N ARG A 307 -4.08 -14.07 -11.56
CA ARG A 307 -4.53 -15.43 -11.94
C ARG A 307 -5.26 -16.12 -10.79
N GLU A 308 -4.73 -16.07 -9.57
CA GLU A 308 -5.35 -16.70 -8.40
C GLU A 308 -6.66 -15.99 -7.99
N ALA A 309 -6.71 -14.67 -8.08
CA ALA A 309 -7.90 -13.86 -7.85
C ALA A 309 -9.01 -14.22 -8.83
N ALA A 310 -8.70 -14.30 -10.13
CA ALA A 310 -9.65 -14.72 -11.16
C ALA A 310 -10.14 -16.17 -10.93
N ALA A 311 -9.22 -17.10 -10.63
CA ALA A 311 -9.57 -18.51 -10.40
C ALA A 311 -10.40 -18.74 -9.13
N ASN A 312 -10.27 -17.86 -8.13
CA ASN A 312 -10.94 -17.98 -6.83
C ASN A 312 -11.85 -16.78 -6.52
N LYS A 313 -12.40 -16.13 -7.55
CA LYS A 313 -13.14 -14.87 -7.45
C LYS A 313 -14.19 -14.87 -6.34
N ALA A 314 -15.00 -15.93 -6.27
CA ALA A 314 -16.04 -16.06 -5.26
C ALA A 314 -15.51 -16.04 -3.82
N VAL A 315 -14.32 -16.59 -3.58
CA VAL A 315 -13.67 -16.59 -2.25
C VAL A 315 -13.22 -15.18 -1.90
N PHE A 316 -12.52 -14.50 -2.81
CA PHE A 316 -12.07 -13.12 -2.59
C PHE A 316 -13.26 -12.17 -2.38
N GLU A 317 -14.31 -12.26 -3.20
CA GLU A 317 -15.53 -11.47 -3.02
C GLU A 317 -16.24 -11.77 -1.68
N SER A 318 -16.27 -13.04 -1.27
CA SER A 318 -16.83 -13.42 0.04
C SER A 318 -16.05 -12.80 1.19
N VAL A 319 -14.72 -12.81 1.13
CA VAL A 319 -13.86 -12.19 2.16
C VAL A 319 -14.08 -10.67 2.20
N LEU A 320 -14.16 -10.00 1.04
CA LEU A 320 -14.48 -8.58 0.95
C LEU A 320 -15.87 -8.26 1.56
N ALA A 321 -16.87 -9.11 1.31
CA ALA A 321 -18.20 -8.94 1.87
C ALA A 321 -18.23 -9.14 3.40
N LEU A 322 -17.39 -10.01 3.95
CA LEU A 322 -17.23 -10.18 5.41
C LEU A 322 -16.62 -8.93 6.04
N GLU A 323 -15.63 -8.33 5.39
CA GLU A 323 -15.03 -7.08 5.87
C GLU A 323 -16.01 -5.93 5.92
N ALA A 324 -16.86 -5.80 4.90
CA ALA A 324 -17.90 -4.76 4.89
C ALA A 324 -18.92 -4.91 6.02
N LYS A 325 -19.06 -6.12 6.58
CA LYS A 325 -19.91 -6.43 7.75
C LYS A 325 -19.18 -6.35 9.08
N ARG A 326 -17.86 -6.18 9.08
CA ARG A 326 -17.07 -6.09 10.31
C ARG A 326 -17.51 -4.86 11.10
N THR A 327 -17.68 -5.01 12.40
CA THR A 327 -17.93 -3.90 13.31
C THR A 327 -17.02 -4.00 14.53
N ASP A 328 -16.82 -2.88 15.23
CA ASP A 328 -16.06 -2.85 16.49
C ASP A 328 -16.75 -3.65 17.61
N THR A 329 -18.05 -3.94 17.47
CA THR A 329 -18.85 -4.75 18.40
C THR A 329 -19.12 -6.14 17.82
N PRO A 330 -18.72 -7.21 18.49
CA PRO A 330 -18.75 -8.52 17.84
C PRO A 330 -20.19 -9.09 17.78
N GLY A 331 -20.55 -9.66 16.62
CA GLY A 331 -21.90 -10.13 16.30
C GLY A 331 -22.36 -9.75 14.88
N GLY A 332 -23.24 -10.55 14.26
CA GLY A 332 -23.78 -10.26 12.92
C GLY A 332 -23.17 -11.06 11.76
N MET A 333 -22.29 -12.02 12.04
CA MET A 333 -21.70 -12.93 11.04
C MET A 333 -21.85 -14.42 11.40
N THR A 334 -22.90 -14.78 12.14
CA THR A 334 -23.21 -16.17 12.48
C THR A 334 -23.33 -17.04 11.22
N GLY A 335 -22.65 -18.19 11.22
CA GLY A 335 -22.63 -19.14 10.11
C GLY A 335 -21.62 -18.80 9.00
N CYS A 336 -20.91 -17.68 9.06
CA CYS A 336 -19.96 -17.32 8.00
C CYS A 336 -18.77 -18.30 7.94
N ALA A 337 -18.39 -18.92 9.07
CA ALA A 337 -17.37 -19.95 9.09
C ALA A 337 -17.77 -21.11 8.16
N SER A 338 -19.01 -21.60 8.30
CA SER A 338 -19.52 -22.72 7.51
C SER A 338 -19.58 -22.44 6.00
N GLN A 339 -19.73 -21.18 5.61
CA GLN A 339 -19.76 -20.74 4.22
C GLN A 339 -18.37 -20.66 3.60
N LEU A 340 -17.37 -20.17 4.34
CA LEU A 340 -15.99 -20.03 3.85
C LEU A 340 -15.19 -21.33 3.95
N PHE A 341 -15.53 -22.21 4.90
CA PHE A 341 -14.78 -23.43 5.18
C PHE A 341 -14.62 -24.40 4.00
N PRO A 342 -15.62 -24.61 3.11
CA PRO A 342 -15.44 -25.47 1.95
C PRO A 342 -14.29 -25.04 1.02
N ALA A 343 -14.11 -23.73 0.83
CA ALA A 343 -12.98 -23.20 0.06
C ALA A 343 -11.65 -23.47 0.77
N PHE A 344 -11.61 -23.28 2.09
CA PHE A 344 -10.46 -23.66 2.91
C PHE A 344 -10.15 -25.15 2.86
N GLN A 345 -11.17 -26.02 2.86
CA GLN A 345 -10.97 -27.45 2.75
C GLN A 345 -10.37 -27.84 1.40
N GLY A 346 -10.77 -27.18 0.31
CA GLY A 346 -10.11 -27.31 -0.99
C GLY A 346 -8.63 -26.95 -0.91
N TRP A 347 -8.32 -25.76 -0.40
CA TRP A 347 -6.95 -25.28 -0.22
C TRP A 347 -6.10 -26.22 0.65
N ALA A 348 -6.65 -26.69 1.77
CA ALA A 348 -5.92 -27.55 2.71
C ALA A 348 -5.59 -28.93 2.11
N ARG A 349 -6.47 -29.48 1.27
CA ARG A 349 -6.20 -30.72 0.52
C ARG A 349 -5.05 -30.54 -0.47
N ASP A 350 -5.08 -29.48 -1.27
CA ASP A 350 -4.05 -29.20 -2.25
C ASP A 350 -2.70 -28.92 -1.56
N HIS A 351 -2.73 -28.16 -0.45
CA HIS A 351 -1.57 -27.90 0.36
C HIS A 351 -0.97 -29.18 0.94
N ALA A 352 -1.78 -30.04 1.57
CA ALA A 352 -1.31 -31.28 2.17
C ALA A 352 -0.78 -32.27 1.12
N LYS A 353 -1.37 -32.29 -0.08
CA LYS A 353 -0.88 -33.09 -1.21
C LYS A 353 0.48 -32.61 -1.71
N ALA A 354 0.67 -31.30 -1.82
CA ALA A 354 1.94 -30.71 -2.24
C ALA A 354 3.01 -30.80 -1.14
N ASN A 355 2.61 -30.82 0.13
CA ASN A 355 3.50 -30.73 1.29
C ASN A 355 3.20 -31.81 2.36
N PRO A 356 3.32 -33.11 2.03
CA PRO A 356 2.85 -34.20 2.88
C PRO A 356 3.59 -34.31 4.23
N SER A 357 4.82 -33.80 4.30
CA SER A 357 5.67 -33.82 5.51
C SER A 357 5.63 -32.53 6.32
N THR A 358 5.01 -31.46 5.83
CA THR A 358 5.01 -30.17 6.51
C THR A 358 4.15 -30.22 7.76
N SER A 359 4.77 -29.89 8.89
CA SER A 359 4.09 -29.79 10.17
C SER A 359 3.26 -28.50 10.25
N VAL A 360 2.25 -28.45 11.12
CA VAL A 360 1.43 -27.22 11.31
C VAL A 360 2.22 -26.03 11.84
N GLN A 361 3.38 -26.27 12.44
CA GLN A 361 4.34 -25.26 12.93
C GLN A 361 5.10 -24.59 11.78
N GLU A 362 5.41 -25.36 10.73
CA GLU A 362 6.14 -24.93 9.53
C GLU A 362 5.20 -24.44 8.44
N MET A 363 3.96 -24.91 8.45
CA MET A 363 2.94 -24.54 7.47
C MET A 363 2.75 -23.03 7.44
N THR A 364 2.65 -22.50 6.22
CA THR A 364 2.34 -21.09 5.98
C THR A 364 1.04 -20.99 5.19
N MET A 365 0.26 -19.95 5.48
CA MET A 365 -0.87 -19.55 4.64
C MET A 365 -0.49 -18.30 3.82
N GLY A 366 0.77 -18.22 3.38
CA GLY A 366 1.32 -17.03 2.72
C GLY A 366 1.12 -16.95 1.21
N GLY A 367 0.37 -17.87 0.60
CA GLY A 367 -0.09 -17.71 -0.79
C GLY A 367 -1.26 -16.73 -0.88
N TYR A 368 -1.64 -16.29 -2.09
CA TYR A 368 -2.72 -15.31 -2.27
C TYR A 368 -4.06 -15.84 -1.74
N LEU A 369 -4.47 -17.04 -2.18
CA LEU A 369 -5.68 -17.68 -1.66
C LEU A 369 -5.55 -18.03 -0.16
N GLY A 370 -4.41 -18.60 0.24
CA GLY A 370 -4.18 -19.01 1.63
C GLY A 370 -4.30 -17.84 2.61
N SER A 371 -3.68 -16.70 2.30
CA SER A 371 -3.65 -15.55 3.21
C SER A 371 -5.03 -14.89 3.33
N SER A 372 -5.78 -14.85 2.22
CA SER A 372 -7.16 -14.37 2.19
C SER A 372 -8.10 -15.28 2.99
N LEU A 373 -7.94 -16.60 2.90
CA LEU A 373 -8.68 -17.57 3.71
C LEU A 373 -8.32 -17.45 5.20
N ALA A 374 -7.03 -17.33 5.55
CA ALA A 374 -6.60 -17.14 6.93
C ALA A 374 -7.24 -15.88 7.53
N TYR A 375 -7.26 -14.78 6.78
CA TYR A 375 -7.90 -13.54 7.18
C TYR A 375 -9.42 -13.69 7.36
N GLY A 376 -10.13 -14.18 6.34
CA GLY A 376 -11.58 -14.34 6.37
C GLY A 376 -12.05 -15.31 7.47
N LEU A 377 -11.33 -16.42 7.69
CA LEU A 377 -11.64 -17.36 8.77
C LEU A 377 -11.32 -16.76 10.15
N THR A 378 -10.30 -15.90 10.28
CA THR A 378 -10.06 -15.17 11.53
C THR A 378 -11.21 -14.20 11.82
N LEU A 379 -11.64 -13.41 10.82
CA LEU A 379 -12.81 -12.52 10.96
C LEU A 379 -14.08 -13.27 11.35
N CYS A 380 -14.32 -14.43 10.71
CA CYS A 380 -15.42 -15.29 11.07
C CYS A 380 -15.29 -15.82 12.50
N GLY A 381 -14.10 -16.29 12.91
CA GLY A 381 -13.89 -16.82 14.25
C GLY A 381 -14.21 -15.79 15.35
N LEU A 382 -13.89 -14.52 15.11
CA LEU A 382 -14.16 -13.40 16.02
C LEU A 382 -15.65 -13.12 16.22
N ASN A 383 -16.48 -13.46 15.24
CA ASN A 383 -17.89 -13.01 15.17
C ASN A 383 -18.91 -14.15 15.08
N ASP A 384 -18.48 -15.35 14.72
CA ASP A 384 -19.33 -16.52 14.52
C ASP A 384 -19.41 -17.34 15.81
N LYS A 385 -20.59 -17.31 16.43
CA LYS A 385 -20.90 -18.07 17.65
C LYS A 385 -20.87 -19.59 17.42
N GLU A 386 -21.02 -20.06 16.19
CA GLU A 386 -21.03 -21.50 15.89
C GLU A 386 -19.64 -22.11 15.71
N ALA A 387 -18.61 -21.26 15.60
CA ALA A 387 -17.23 -21.68 15.38
C ALA A 387 -16.30 -21.16 16.48
N PRO A 388 -16.57 -21.46 17.77
CA PRO A 388 -15.65 -21.08 18.84
C PRO A 388 -14.28 -21.69 18.54
N VAL A 389 -13.21 -21.00 18.95
CA VAL A 389 -11.80 -21.42 18.88
C VAL A 389 -11.17 -21.18 17.51
N MET A 390 -11.97 -21.03 16.45
CA MET A 390 -11.47 -20.88 15.08
C MET A 390 -10.55 -19.67 14.93
N GLU A 391 -10.89 -18.53 15.56
CA GLU A 391 -10.07 -17.32 15.49
C GLU A 391 -8.63 -17.60 15.91
N ARG A 392 -8.40 -18.33 17.01
CA ARG A 392 -7.06 -18.51 17.58
C ARG A 392 -6.19 -19.43 16.74
N VAL A 393 -6.83 -20.35 16.02
CA VAL A 393 -6.15 -21.23 15.08
C VAL A 393 -5.72 -20.45 13.84
N PHE A 394 -6.60 -19.64 13.25
CA PHE A 394 -6.29 -18.91 12.02
C PHE A 394 -5.51 -17.61 12.26
N GLU A 395 -5.66 -16.97 13.42
CA GLU A 395 -4.87 -15.81 13.86
C GLU A 395 -3.38 -16.16 13.96
N TYR A 396 -3.04 -17.40 14.36
CA TYR A 396 -1.66 -17.87 14.32
C TYR A 396 -1.05 -17.80 12.91
N TYR A 397 -1.81 -18.17 11.88
CA TYR A 397 -1.33 -18.11 10.50
C TYR A 397 -1.36 -16.70 9.94
N LEU A 398 -2.42 -15.93 10.26
CA LEU A 398 -2.59 -14.54 9.85
C LEU A 398 -1.49 -13.63 10.41
N SER A 399 -1.21 -13.70 11.71
CA SER A 399 -0.16 -12.90 12.38
C SER A 399 1.25 -13.18 11.85
N ARG A 400 1.41 -14.27 11.11
CA ARG A 400 2.68 -14.68 10.52
C ARG A 400 2.69 -14.53 9.00
N THR A 401 1.72 -13.85 8.39
CA THR A 401 1.69 -13.68 6.94
C THR A 401 1.38 -12.25 6.53
N LEU A 402 1.99 -11.80 5.43
CA LEU A 402 1.51 -10.61 4.75
C LEU A 402 0.27 -11.01 3.93
N VAL A 403 -0.88 -10.47 4.28
CA VAL A 403 -2.10 -10.71 3.50
C VAL A 403 -1.93 -10.04 2.14
N GLN A 404 -1.89 -10.85 1.09
CA GLN A 404 -1.70 -10.37 -0.28
C GLN A 404 -3.06 -10.19 -0.93
N ARG A 405 -3.73 -9.13 -0.48
CA ARG A 405 -5.10 -8.75 -0.85
C ARG A 405 -5.20 -8.33 -2.32
N GLY A 406 -4.17 -7.67 -2.82
CA GLY A 406 -4.18 -6.96 -4.09
C GLY A 406 -2.81 -6.78 -4.73
N PRO A 407 -2.75 -6.03 -5.85
CA PRO A 407 -1.51 -5.85 -6.60
C PRO A 407 -0.42 -5.11 -5.82
N ILE A 408 -0.77 -4.24 -4.86
CA ILE A 408 0.22 -3.49 -4.06
C ILE A 408 0.90 -4.43 -3.06
N SER A 409 0.12 -5.18 -2.26
CA SER A 409 0.67 -6.18 -1.34
C SER A 409 1.40 -7.32 -2.07
N ALA A 410 0.89 -7.75 -3.24
CA ALA A 410 1.59 -8.72 -4.09
C ALA A 410 2.95 -8.21 -4.57
N SER A 411 3.07 -6.92 -4.90
CA SER A 411 4.35 -6.33 -5.32
C SER A 411 5.41 -6.44 -4.23
N VAL A 412 5.05 -6.17 -2.97
CA VAL A 412 5.95 -6.29 -1.82
C VAL A 412 6.37 -7.75 -1.58
N GLN A 413 5.45 -8.69 -1.69
CA GLN A 413 5.81 -10.12 -1.61
C GLN A 413 6.72 -10.53 -2.78
N GLY A 414 6.50 -10.00 -3.98
CA GLY A 414 7.36 -10.21 -5.13
C GLY A 414 8.80 -9.73 -4.89
N MET A 415 8.97 -8.57 -4.25
CA MET A 415 10.28 -8.08 -3.83
C MET A 415 10.95 -9.01 -2.80
N VAL A 416 10.20 -9.53 -1.83
CA VAL A 416 10.69 -10.55 -0.88
C VAL A 416 11.16 -11.81 -1.61
N ASN A 417 10.38 -12.29 -2.57
CA ASN A 417 10.74 -13.47 -3.38
C ASN A 417 12.03 -13.20 -4.18
N GLY A 418 12.14 -12.03 -4.81
CA GLY A 418 13.36 -11.61 -5.51
C GLY A 418 14.59 -11.52 -4.60
N ALA A 419 14.41 -11.02 -3.37
CA ALA A 419 15.48 -10.96 -2.38
C ALA A 419 15.98 -12.37 -1.98
N ASN A 420 15.05 -13.31 -1.77
CA ASN A 420 15.39 -14.71 -1.50
C ASN A 420 16.13 -15.38 -2.66
N GLU A 421 15.67 -15.17 -3.90
CA GLU A 421 16.33 -15.70 -5.10
C GLU A 421 17.76 -15.18 -5.24
N SER A 422 18.00 -13.92 -4.87
CA SER A 422 19.33 -13.34 -4.82
C SER A 422 20.17 -13.72 -3.60
N ARG A 423 19.65 -14.54 -2.67
CA ARG A 423 20.33 -14.93 -1.42
C ARG A 423 20.87 -13.73 -0.61
N GLY A 424 20.22 -12.56 -0.69
CA GLY A 424 20.64 -11.34 -0.01
C GLY A 424 21.97 -10.72 -0.50
N THR A 425 22.48 -11.11 -1.68
CA THR A 425 23.77 -10.59 -2.20
C THR A 425 23.72 -9.13 -2.65
N SER A 426 22.54 -8.52 -2.70
CA SER A 426 22.36 -7.11 -3.09
C SER A 426 22.87 -6.10 -2.06
N GLY A 427 23.16 -6.53 -0.83
CA GLY A 427 23.45 -5.64 0.30
C GLY A 427 22.24 -4.83 0.80
N LEU A 428 21.07 -4.98 0.16
CA LEU A 428 19.79 -4.41 0.59
C LEU A 428 19.14 -5.34 1.62
N THR A 429 19.49 -5.14 2.89
CA THR A 429 18.84 -5.83 4.01
C THR A 429 17.51 -5.18 4.43
N ASP A 430 17.35 -3.89 4.11
CA ASP A 430 16.18 -3.09 4.48
C ASP A 430 15.17 -3.11 3.34
N LEU A 431 14.27 -4.09 3.38
CA LEU A 431 13.17 -4.25 2.45
C LEU A 431 12.06 -3.21 2.70
N ALA A 432 11.26 -2.92 1.67
CA ALA A 432 10.12 -2.01 1.79
C ALA A 432 9.12 -2.52 2.83
N SER A 433 8.71 -1.62 3.74
CA SER A 433 7.55 -1.87 4.57
C SER A 433 6.30 -1.93 3.68
N PRO A 434 5.40 -2.88 3.90
CA PRO A 434 4.15 -2.94 3.16
C PRO A 434 3.29 -1.70 3.48
N ALA A 435 2.88 -0.97 2.44
CA ALA A 435 1.89 0.11 2.57
C ALA A 435 0.49 -0.42 2.92
N VAL A 436 0.23 -1.68 2.54
CA VAL A 436 -1.02 -2.38 2.83
C VAL A 436 -0.89 -3.04 4.20
N GLN A 437 -1.53 -2.46 5.18
CA GLN A 437 -1.50 -2.93 6.57
C GLN A 437 -2.82 -3.57 6.94
N LEU A 438 -2.74 -4.63 7.75
CA LEU A 438 -3.93 -5.31 8.23
C LEU A 438 -4.62 -4.43 9.27
N PRO A 439 -5.90 -4.06 9.06
CA PRO A 439 -6.62 -3.32 10.09
C PRO A 439 -6.78 -4.10 11.38
N SER A 440 -7.09 -3.36 12.46
CA SER A 440 -7.55 -4.01 13.69
C SER A 440 -8.75 -4.91 13.40
N LEU A 441 -8.70 -6.13 13.93
CA LEU A 441 -9.79 -7.10 13.75
C LEU A 441 -10.92 -6.93 14.77
N GLY A 442 -10.74 -6.04 15.76
CA GLY A 442 -11.70 -5.80 16.84
C GLY A 442 -11.55 -6.80 17.99
N MET A 443 -12.55 -6.84 18.88
CA MET A 443 -12.61 -7.78 19.99
C MET A 443 -13.29 -9.08 19.58
N SER A 444 -12.85 -10.18 20.21
CA SER A 444 -13.50 -11.48 20.07
C SER A 444 -14.80 -11.59 20.88
N VAL A 445 -15.82 -12.30 20.39
CA VAL A 445 -16.95 -12.76 21.23
C VAL A 445 -16.54 -13.80 22.29
N HIS A 446 -15.34 -14.40 22.20
CA HIS A 446 -14.96 -15.62 22.95
C HIS A 446 -14.02 -15.37 24.16
N THR A 447 -13.63 -14.13 24.47
CA THR A 447 -12.95 -13.70 25.72
C THR A 447 -11.57 -14.30 26.08
N GLU A 448 -10.87 -15.03 25.21
CA GLU A 448 -9.49 -15.50 25.47
C GLU A 448 -8.45 -14.59 24.81
N ASP A 449 -7.25 -14.47 25.41
CA ASP A 449 -6.28 -13.45 24.98
C ASP A 449 -5.15 -13.96 24.06
N SER A 450 -4.97 -15.28 23.90
CA SER A 450 -3.77 -15.82 23.23
C SER A 450 -4.06 -16.69 22.00
N PRO A 451 -3.38 -16.44 20.86
CA PRO A 451 -3.47 -17.30 19.69
C PRO A 451 -2.92 -18.70 19.98
N MET A 452 -3.29 -19.67 19.13
CA MET A 452 -2.82 -21.05 19.25
C MET A 452 -1.29 -21.12 19.22
N ASP A 453 -0.70 -21.86 20.16
CA ASP A 453 0.71 -22.28 20.07
C ASP A 453 0.80 -23.72 19.54
N PRO A 454 1.20 -23.92 18.27
CA PRO A 454 1.27 -25.25 17.71
C PRO A 454 2.36 -26.11 18.37
N THR A 455 3.34 -25.54 19.07
CA THR A 455 4.39 -26.31 19.75
C THR A 455 3.89 -26.99 21.02
N ARG A 456 2.76 -26.55 21.56
CA ARG A 456 2.20 -27.02 22.84
C ARG A 456 0.81 -27.64 22.72
N LEU A 457 0.43 -28.10 21.52
CA LEU A 457 -0.88 -28.70 21.29
C LEU A 457 -1.07 -29.99 22.09
N PRO A 458 -2.11 -30.10 22.94
CA PRO A 458 -2.56 -31.37 23.45
C PRO A 458 -2.82 -32.37 22.32
N SER A 459 -2.62 -33.66 22.62
CA SER A 459 -3.04 -34.72 21.71
C SER A 459 -3.75 -35.86 22.45
N GLY A 460 -4.44 -36.73 21.71
CA GLY A 460 -5.07 -37.93 22.25
C GLY A 460 -5.61 -38.85 21.17
N VAL A 461 -5.68 -40.15 21.46
CA VAL A 461 -6.34 -41.12 20.58
C VAL A 461 -7.85 -41.08 20.80
N VAL A 462 -8.59 -40.90 19.71
CA VAL A 462 -10.06 -40.80 19.74
C VAL A 462 -10.65 -42.13 20.17
N ALA A 463 -11.46 -42.11 21.23
CA ALA A 463 -12.26 -43.24 21.70
C ALA A 463 -13.63 -43.25 21.01
N LYS A 464 -14.31 -42.11 20.98
CA LYS A 464 -15.66 -41.98 20.41
C LYS A 464 -15.87 -40.60 19.80
N VAL A 465 -16.64 -40.55 18.72
CA VAL A 465 -17.18 -39.31 18.14
C VAL A 465 -18.70 -39.41 18.21
N THR A 466 -19.33 -38.51 18.96
CA THR A 466 -20.79 -38.53 19.18
C THR A 466 -21.41 -37.25 18.64
N PRO A 467 -22.39 -37.31 17.73
CA PRO A 467 -23.12 -36.12 17.28
C PRO A 467 -23.75 -35.36 18.46
N LYS A 468 -23.67 -34.03 18.44
CA LYS A 468 -24.26 -33.13 19.44
C LYS A 468 -24.74 -31.85 18.75
N GLY A 469 -25.91 -31.90 18.11
CA GLY A 469 -26.44 -30.78 17.30
C GLY A 469 -25.51 -30.41 16.15
N ASN A 470 -25.15 -29.13 16.05
CA ASN A 470 -24.19 -28.59 15.06
C ASN A 470 -22.73 -28.89 15.40
N GLN A 471 -22.48 -29.64 16.47
CA GLN A 471 -21.17 -30.01 16.97
C GLN A 471 -21.02 -31.53 17.08
N VAL A 472 -19.80 -31.98 17.35
CA VAL A 472 -19.49 -33.36 17.73
C VAL A 472 -18.76 -33.35 19.06
N LEU A 473 -19.11 -34.30 19.93
CA LEU A 473 -18.38 -34.58 21.15
C LEU A 473 -17.34 -35.67 20.87
N ILE A 474 -16.08 -35.35 21.10
CA ILE A 474 -14.93 -36.24 20.97
C ILE A 474 -14.47 -36.65 22.36
N THR A 475 -14.40 -37.95 22.61
CA THR A 475 -13.78 -38.50 23.82
C THR A 475 -12.48 -39.22 23.47
N PHE A 476 -11.54 -39.24 24.42
CA PHE A 476 -10.21 -39.80 24.21
C PHE A 476 -9.98 -41.04 25.05
N LYS A 477 -9.13 -41.96 24.55
CA LYS A 477 -8.69 -43.13 25.31
C LYS A 477 -7.73 -42.70 26.41
N LYS A 478 -7.77 -43.41 27.55
CA LYS A 478 -6.72 -43.32 28.57
C LYS A 478 -5.57 -44.23 28.13
N GLU A 479 -4.45 -43.63 27.78
CA GLU A 479 -3.27 -44.36 27.31
C GLU A 479 -1.99 -43.61 27.66
N THR A 480 -0.87 -44.33 27.61
CA THR A 480 0.49 -43.78 27.69
C THR A 480 1.10 -43.81 26.31
N ARG A 481 1.60 -42.67 25.83
CA ARG A 481 2.19 -42.55 24.49
C ARG A 481 3.41 -41.64 24.51
N LYS A 482 4.26 -41.81 23.50
CA LYS A 482 5.35 -40.88 23.21
C LYS A 482 4.87 -39.81 22.23
N GLU A 483 5.11 -38.55 22.58
CA GLU A 483 4.88 -37.41 21.70
C GLU A 483 6.22 -36.77 21.32
N PRO A 484 6.46 -36.49 20.02
CA PRO A 484 7.67 -35.81 19.60
C PRO A 484 7.68 -34.37 20.11
N VAL A 485 8.82 -33.97 20.64
CA VAL A 485 9.15 -32.58 20.94
C VAL A 485 9.95 -32.03 19.77
N TYR A 486 9.53 -30.86 19.27
CA TYR A 486 10.19 -30.20 18.15
C TYR A 486 10.89 -28.92 18.62
N GLU A 487 12.07 -28.69 18.08
CA GLU A 487 12.77 -27.41 18.16
C GLU A 487 12.78 -26.78 16.77
N CYS A 488 12.33 -25.52 16.68
CA CYS A 488 12.22 -24.80 15.42
C CYS A 488 13.27 -23.69 15.33
N PHE A 489 13.90 -23.58 14.17
CA PHE A 489 14.91 -22.58 13.88
C PHE A 489 14.58 -21.83 12.59
N ASP A 490 15.08 -20.61 12.46
CA ASP A 490 14.90 -19.80 11.26
C ASP A 490 15.81 -20.29 10.13
N THR A 491 15.26 -20.47 8.94
CA THR A 491 15.93 -21.02 7.75
C THR A 491 16.78 -19.99 6.98
N LYS A 492 16.77 -18.72 7.43
CA LYS A 492 17.30 -17.54 6.72
C LYS A 492 16.61 -17.21 5.39
N GLU A 493 15.63 -17.99 4.95
CA GLU A 493 14.73 -17.62 3.86
C GLU A 493 13.72 -16.59 4.39
N ILE A 494 13.67 -15.41 3.78
CA ILE A 494 12.73 -14.35 4.14
C ILE A 494 11.32 -14.85 3.82
N TRP A 495 10.43 -14.79 4.81
CA TRP A 495 9.04 -15.11 4.62
C TRP A 495 8.23 -13.87 4.22
N TYR A 496 8.28 -12.83 5.04
CA TYR A 496 7.62 -11.55 4.79
C TYR A 496 8.29 -10.42 5.59
N VAL A 497 7.90 -9.18 5.29
CA VAL A 497 8.34 -7.97 6.00
C VAL A 497 7.16 -7.43 6.81
N THR A 498 7.36 -7.21 8.12
CA THR A 498 6.31 -6.65 8.98
C THR A 498 6.02 -5.19 8.61
N PRO A 499 4.87 -4.62 9.01
CA PRO A 499 4.59 -3.19 8.80
C PRO A 499 5.68 -2.26 9.34
N GLY A 500 6.33 -2.66 10.45
CA GLY A 500 7.48 -1.94 11.02
C GLY A 500 8.82 -2.15 10.29
N GLY A 501 8.82 -2.81 9.13
CA GLY A 501 10.03 -3.04 8.31
C GLY A 501 10.90 -4.21 8.76
N ASN A 502 10.45 -5.03 9.73
CA ASN A 502 11.24 -6.13 10.23
C ASN A 502 11.09 -7.37 9.35
N VAL A 503 12.20 -8.00 9.00
CA VAL A 503 12.22 -9.26 8.26
C VAL A 503 11.81 -10.42 9.19
N ARG A 504 10.87 -11.25 8.72
CA ARG A 504 10.55 -12.54 9.33
C ARG A 504 11.05 -13.66 8.44
N TYR A 505 11.69 -14.67 9.03
CA TYR A 505 12.20 -15.82 8.29
C TYR A 505 11.25 -17.00 8.36
N ARG A 506 11.29 -17.87 7.35
CA ARG A 506 10.65 -19.18 7.39
C ARG A 506 11.32 -20.03 8.45
N ARG A 507 10.56 -20.94 9.07
CA ARG A 507 11.05 -21.85 10.09
C ARG A 507 11.11 -23.27 9.58
N ALA A 508 12.10 -24.01 10.05
CA ALA A 508 12.16 -25.47 9.97
C ALA A 508 12.17 -26.02 11.38
N CYS A 509 11.49 -27.13 11.60
CA CYS A 509 11.35 -27.77 12.90
C CYS A 509 11.99 -29.17 12.85
N LYS A 510 12.88 -29.44 13.79
CA LYS A 510 13.52 -30.75 13.96
C LYS A 510 12.97 -31.41 15.22
N LYS A 511 12.64 -32.70 15.13
CA LYS A 511 12.35 -33.51 16.32
C LYS A 511 13.62 -33.63 17.15
N VAL A 512 13.57 -33.20 18.40
CA VAL A 512 14.71 -33.22 19.34
C VAL A 512 14.59 -34.30 20.40
N SER A 513 13.37 -34.66 20.79
CA SER A 513 13.14 -35.72 21.77
C SER A 513 11.72 -36.28 21.65
N ASP A 514 11.40 -37.26 22.52
CA ASP A 514 10.04 -37.70 22.78
C ASP A 514 9.70 -37.44 24.25
N GLN A 515 8.52 -36.92 24.53
CA GLN A 515 7.95 -36.82 25.87
C GLN A 515 6.89 -37.91 26.08
N THR A 516 6.86 -38.53 27.25
CA THR A 516 5.80 -39.48 27.60
C THR A 516 4.59 -38.72 28.13
N VAL A 517 3.44 -38.90 27.48
CA VAL A 517 2.16 -38.35 27.91
C VAL A 517 1.27 -39.50 28.36
N THR A 518 0.80 -39.42 29.60
CA THR A 518 -0.07 -40.43 30.22
C THR A 518 -1.41 -39.82 30.56
N GLY A 519 -2.49 -40.48 30.16
CA GLY A 519 -3.86 -40.09 30.50
C GLY A 519 -4.76 -39.89 29.28
N ALA A 520 -6.03 -39.62 29.55
CA ALA A 520 -7.00 -39.19 28.55
C ALA A 520 -7.16 -37.66 28.67
N PRO A 521 -6.95 -36.89 27.59
CA PRO A 521 -7.42 -35.51 27.57
C PRO A 521 -8.91 -35.43 27.89
N ALA A 522 -9.34 -34.31 28.47
CA ALA A 522 -10.75 -34.04 28.70
C ALA A 522 -11.54 -34.12 27.38
N PRO A 523 -12.82 -34.56 27.41
CA PRO A 523 -13.69 -34.53 26.24
C PRO A 523 -13.73 -33.14 25.60
N LEU A 524 -13.82 -33.13 24.27
CA LEU A 524 -13.76 -31.90 23.47
C LEU A 524 -14.98 -31.81 22.57
N THR A 525 -15.60 -30.63 22.51
CA THR A 525 -16.66 -30.36 21.54
C THR A 525 -16.10 -29.57 20.35
N VAL A 526 -16.39 -30.02 19.13
CA VAL A 526 -15.86 -29.45 17.88
C VAL A 526 -17.02 -29.15 16.92
N PRO A 527 -17.00 -28.05 16.14
CA PRO A 527 -17.99 -27.82 15.10
C PRO A 527 -18.03 -28.96 14.09
N ARG A 528 -19.23 -29.38 13.67
CA ARG A 528 -19.40 -30.56 12.82
C ARG A 528 -18.65 -30.45 11.49
N PHE A 529 -18.62 -29.25 10.90
CA PHE A 529 -17.93 -29.00 9.63
C PHE A 529 -16.40 -29.13 9.73
N ALA A 530 -15.83 -28.95 10.93
CA ALA A 530 -14.40 -29.11 11.20
C ALA A 530 -14.02 -30.54 11.62
N ALA A 531 -14.99 -31.42 11.85
CA ALA A 531 -14.77 -32.77 12.37
C ALA A 531 -14.65 -33.86 11.28
N GLY A 532 -14.58 -33.48 10.00
CA GLY A 532 -14.51 -34.42 8.89
C GLY A 532 -13.30 -35.36 8.98
N GLY A 533 -13.52 -36.65 8.70
CA GLY A 533 -12.48 -37.69 8.74
C GLY A 533 -12.07 -38.18 10.14
N ILE A 534 -12.58 -37.57 11.22
CA ILE A 534 -12.28 -37.99 12.59
C ILE A 534 -13.09 -39.23 12.96
N LYS A 535 -12.40 -40.30 13.39
CA LYS A 535 -13.02 -41.57 13.81
C LYS A 535 -12.26 -42.20 14.99
N PRO A 536 -12.87 -43.16 15.71
CA PRO A 536 -12.17 -43.92 16.75
C PRO A 536 -10.86 -44.52 16.24
N GLY A 537 -9.81 -44.43 17.07
CA GLY A 537 -8.46 -44.91 16.76
C GLY A 537 -7.54 -43.86 16.13
N ASN A 538 -8.07 -42.76 15.57
CA ASN A 538 -7.25 -41.67 15.07
C ASN A 538 -6.48 -40.99 16.22
N LEU A 539 -5.24 -40.55 15.95
CA LEU A 539 -4.52 -39.64 16.83
C LEU A 539 -4.85 -38.20 16.45
N MET A 540 -5.39 -37.41 17.37
CA MET A 540 -5.77 -36.03 17.16
C MET A 540 -4.91 -35.09 18.00
N ARG A 541 -4.34 -34.06 17.36
CA ARG A 541 -3.77 -32.86 18.00
C ARG A 541 -4.78 -31.72 17.86
N PHE A 542 -4.99 -30.97 18.93
CA PHE A 542 -6.08 -29.99 18.97
C PHE A 542 -5.75 -28.77 19.82
N TRP A 543 -6.42 -27.67 19.54
CA TRP A 543 -6.48 -26.50 20.41
C TRP A 543 -7.79 -26.52 21.20
N LYS A 544 -7.81 -26.00 22.43
CA LYS A 544 -9.01 -25.98 23.27
C LYS A 544 -9.13 -24.65 24.01
N TYR A 545 -10.37 -24.18 24.19
CA TYR A 545 -10.64 -23.11 25.15
C TYR A 545 -10.55 -23.67 26.56
N THR A 546 -9.85 -22.93 27.43
CA THR A 546 -9.70 -23.32 28.84
C THR A 546 -10.63 -22.56 29.77
N ASN A 547 -11.06 -21.35 29.38
CA ASN A 547 -11.85 -20.44 30.21
C ASN A 547 -13.06 -19.88 29.42
N GLY A 548 -14.01 -19.25 30.13
CA GLY A 548 -15.17 -18.57 29.53
C GLY A 548 -16.33 -19.49 29.12
N GLU A 549 -17.32 -18.92 28.41
CA GLU A 549 -18.54 -19.65 27.97
C GLU A 549 -18.23 -20.79 26.98
N SER A 550 -17.09 -20.70 26.29
CA SER A 550 -16.64 -21.70 25.31
C SER A 550 -15.76 -22.80 25.92
N ALA A 551 -15.59 -22.85 27.24
CA ALA A 551 -14.78 -23.87 27.91
C ALA A 551 -15.20 -25.30 27.53
N GLY A 552 -14.23 -26.15 27.17
CA GLY A 552 -14.48 -27.51 26.68
C GLY A 552 -14.77 -27.61 25.17
N SER A 553 -14.87 -26.48 24.48
CA SER A 553 -14.82 -26.43 23.01
C SER A 553 -13.37 -26.48 22.53
N GLY A 554 -13.15 -27.01 21.33
CA GLY A 554 -11.84 -27.00 20.70
C GLY A 554 -11.88 -27.15 19.20
N TRP A 555 -10.67 -27.15 18.63
CA TRP A 555 -10.45 -27.19 17.21
C TRP A 555 -9.41 -28.25 16.84
N PRO A 556 -9.71 -29.18 15.91
CA PRO A 556 -8.74 -30.11 15.39
C PRO A 556 -7.67 -29.36 14.58
N VAL A 557 -6.42 -29.55 14.96
CA VAL A 557 -5.28 -28.91 14.29
C VAL A 557 -4.61 -29.92 13.36
N GLU A 558 -4.39 -31.14 13.82
CA GLU A 558 -3.95 -32.26 12.98
C GLU A 558 -4.65 -33.55 13.44
N VAL A 559 -5.11 -34.36 12.49
CA VAL A 559 -5.59 -35.70 12.80
C VAL A 559 -4.90 -36.69 11.91
N PHE A 560 -4.32 -37.71 12.52
CA PHE A 560 -3.65 -38.81 11.85
C PHE A 560 -4.50 -40.06 11.96
N ALA A 561 -4.41 -40.94 10.96
CA ALA A 561 -5.14 -42.20 10.94
C ALA A 561 -4.84 -43.09 12.16
N ASP A 562 -3.64 -42.95 12.75
CA ASP A 562 -3.17 -43.69 13.91
C ASP A 562 -1.96 -42.97 14.57
N GLY A 563 -1.42 -43.58 15.63
CA GLY A 563 -0.29 -43.07 16.40
C GLY A 563 1.05 -42.99 15.64
N SER A 564 1.18 -43.60 14.45
CA SER A 564 2.41 -43.54 13.64
C SER A 564 2.65 -42.17 12.99
N ARG A 565 1.61 -41.33 12.92
CA ARG A 565 1.63 -39.99 12.29
C ARG A 565 2.02 -39.98 10.80
N LYS A 566 1.95 -41.13 10.11
CA LYS A 566 2.32 -41.25 8.69
C LYS A 566 1.26 -40.73 7.72
N ARG A 567 -0.02 -40.85 8.08
CA ARG A 567 -1.14 -40.44 7.22
C ARG A 567 -2.03 -39.45 7.95
N ARG A 568 -1.96 -38.18 7.54
CA ARG A 568 -2.88 -37.12 7.99
C ARG A 568 -4.22 -37.31 7.28
N VAL A 569 -5.33 -37.18 8.01
CA VAL A 569 -6.70 -37.31 7.51
C VAL A 569 -7.52 -36.03 7.75
N ASN A 570 -7.04 -35.14 8.59
CA ASN A 570 -7.61 -33.81 8.80
C ASN A 570 -6.48 -32.81 9.13
N LEU A 571 -6.56 -31.62 8.56
CA LEU A 571 -5.63 -30.51 8.76
C LEU A 571 -6.42 -29.23 9.06
N LEU A 572 -6.22 -28.66 10.25
CA LEU A 572 -6.94 -27.47 10.73
C LEU A 572 -8.48 -27.56 10.62
N GLY A 573 -9.04 -28.76 10.76
CA GLY A 573 -10.46 -29.03 10.61
C GLY A 573 -10.89 -29.41 9.20
N ALA A 574 -10.06 -29.20 8.18
CA ALA A 574 -10.33 -29.65 6.83
C ALA A 574 -10.05 -31.14 6.68
N GLN A 575 -11.04 -31.91 6.23
CA GLN A 575 -10.82 -33.31 5.85
C GLN A 575 -9.97 -33.40 4.59
N LEU A 576 -8.92 -34.22 4.66
CA LEU A 576 -7.96 -34.46 3.58
C LEU A 576 -8.40 -35.55 2.60
#